data_AF-A0A4Q3W8K7-F1
#
_entry.id   AF-A0A4Q3W8K7-F1
#
_cell.length_a   1.000
_cell.length_b   1.000
_cell.length_c   1.000
_cell.angle_alpha   90.00
_cell.angle_beta   90.00
_cell.angle_gamma   90.00
#
_symmetry.space_group_name_H-M   'P 1'
#
loop_
_entity.id
_entity.type
_entity.pdbx_description
1 polymer ?
#
loop_
_entity_poly.entity_id
_entity_poly.type
_entity_poly.pdbx_seq_one_letter_code
_entity_poly.pdbx_strand_id
1 'polypeptide(L)' 'MIRRSFHALMVLLGIVLLVFLMFQGIGDPDRMVVGQTGDQKTLLNIRQELHLDKPVWKQLMLYLNDVSPISFNTTEEI' A
#
# COMPACT_ATOMS: atom_id res chain seq x y z
N MET A 1 8.06 -20.92 22.50
CA MET A 1 6.96 -20.23 21.79
C MET A 1 7.44 -19.08 20.89
N ILE A 2 8.41 -18.25 21.32
CA ILE A 2 9.00 -17.14 20.52
C ILE A 2 9.41 -17.52 19.08
N ARG A 3 10.06 -18.68 18.86
CA ARG A 3 10.50 -19.10 17.51
C ARG A 3 9.32 -19.25 16.53
N ARG A 4 8.17 -19.72 17.02
CA ARG A 4 6.99 -19.98 16.21
C ARG A 4 6.26 -18.69 15.86
N SER A 5 6.18 -17.74 16.79
CA SER A 5 5.65 -16.39 16.54
C SER A 5 6.51 -15.62 15.54
N PHE A 6 7.84 -15.72 15.64
CA PHE A 6 8.74 -15.09 14.67
C PHE A 6 8.58 -15.66 13.26
N HIS A 7 8.46 -16.98 13.12
CA HIS A 7 8.21 -17.61 11.82
C HIS A 7 6.88 -17.15 11.22
N ALA A 8 5.81 -17.11 12.02
CA ALA A 8 4.51 -16.61 11.57
C ALA A 8 4.59 -15.14 11.11
N LEU A 9 5.29 -14.28 11.86
CA LEU A 9 5.51 -12.89 11.48
C LEU A 9 6.28 -12.78 10.16
N MET A 10 7.31 -13.60 9.96
CA MET A 10 8.15 -13.59 8.76
C MET A 10 7.38 -14.07 7.51
N VAL A 11 6.50 -15.07 7.67
CA VAL A 11 5.59 -15.52 6.61
C VAL A 11 4.58 -14.43 6.27
N LEU A 12 3.97 -13.79 7.28
CA LEU A 12 3.03 -12.68 7.07
C LEU A 12 3.71 -11.52 6.32
N LEU A 13 4.91 -11.13 6.74
CA LEU A 13 5.68 -10.08 6.10
C LEU A 13 6.01 -10.44 4.64
N GLY A 14 6.34 -11.70 4.36
CA GLY A 14 6.53 -12.20 3.01
C GLY A 14 5.28 -12.10 2.13
N ILE A 15 4.10 -12.45 2.66
CA ILE A 15 2.82 -12.34 1.95
C ILE A 15 2.50 -10.87 1.66
N VAL A 16 2.64 -9.99 2.65
CA VAL A 16 2.40 -8.54 2.50
C VAL A 16 3.31 -7.96 1.42
N LEU A 17 4.61 -8.27 1.44
CA LEU A 17 5.55 -7.83 0.41
C LEU A 17 5.19 -8.37 -0.97
N LEU A 18 4.78 -9.64 -1.07
CA LEU A 18 4.40 -10.25 -2.34
C LEU A 18 3.18 -9.56 -2.94
N VAL A 19 2.14 -9.33 -2.12
CA VAL A 19 0.93 -8.63 -2.55
C VAL A 19 1.26 -7.19 -2.94
N PHE A 20 2.04 -6.46 -2.12
CA PHE A 20 2.50 -5.11 -2.45
C PHE A 20 3.24 -5.07 -3.79
N LEU A 21 4.15 -6.01 -4.03
CA LEU A 21 4.92 -6.07 -5.26
C LEU A 21 4.05 -6.42 -6.48
N MET A 22 3.02 -7.26 -6.30
CA MET A 22 2.05 -7.52 -7.36
C MET A 22 1.29 -6.24 -7.75
N PHE A 23 0.83 -5.46 -6.77
CA PHE A 23 0.14 -4.19 -7.06
C PHE A 23 1.09 -3.12 -7.63
N GLN A 24 2.33 -3.06 -7.15
CA GLN A 24 3.33 -2.12 -7.64
C GLN A 24 3.88 -2.47 -9.03
N GLY A 25 3.96 -3.77 -9.34
CA GLY A 25 4.59 -4.29 -10.56
C GLY A 25 3.66 -4.38 -11.78
N ILE A 26 2.34 -4.38 -11.58
CA ILE A 26 1.37 -4.39 -12.68
C ILE A 26 1.13 -2.95 -13.15
N GLY A 27 2.03 -2.43 -13.98
CA GLY A 27 1.83 -1.17 -14.72
C GLY A 27 1.65 0.07 -13.85
N ASP A 28 0.79 0.99 -14.32
CA ASP A 28 0.39 2.22 -13.62
C ASP A 28 -0.84 1.90 -12.74
N PRO A 29 -0.69 1.73 -11.40
CA PRO A 29 -1.80 1.34 -10.52
C PRO A 29 -2.92 2.38 -10.51
N ASP A 30 -2.60 3.66 -10.69
CA ASP A 30 -3.58 4.73 -10.89
C ASP A 30 -4.43 4.49 -12.15
N ARG A 31 -3.83 4.09 -13.27
CA ARG A 31 -4.57 3.77 -14.50
C ARG A 31 -5.42 2.51 -14.39
N MET A 32 -5.03 1.54 -13.56
CA MET A 32 -5.83 0.34 -13.31
C MET A 32 -7.09 0.64 -12.49
N VAL A 33 -6.99 1.53 -11.51
CA VAL A 33 -8.13 1.93 -10.65
C VAL A 33 -9.06 2.89 -11.38
N VAL A 34 -8.52 3.83 -12.15
CA VAL A 34 -9.30 4.87 -12.85
C VAL A 34 -9.92 4.39 -14.17
N GLY A 35 -9.32 3.39 -14.82
CA GLY A 35 -9.67 3.00 -16.18
C GLY A 35 -9.23 4.02 -17.23
N GLN A 36 -9.46 3.73 -18.52
CA GLN A 36 -8.97 4.56 -19.64
C GLN A 36 -9.67 5.93 -19.80
N THR A 37 -10.71 6.22 -19.01
CA THR A 37 -11.63 7.35 -19.23
C THR A 37 -11.57 8.42 -18.12
N GLY A 38 -10.65 8.31 -17.16
CA GLY A 38 -10.52 9.32 -16.11
C GLY A 38 -9.92 10.62 -16.61
N ASP A 39 -10.57 11.73 -16.29
CA ASP A 39 -10.00 13.07 -16.45
C ASP A 39 -8.65 13.16 -15.72
N GLN A 40 -7.66 13.86 -16.29
CA GLN A 40 -6.30 13.95 -15.71
C GLN A 40 -6.32 14.47 -14.27
N LYS A 41 -7.30 15.31 -13.96
CA LYS A 41 -7.51 15.85 -12.62
C LYS A 41 -7.95 14.77 -11.61
N THR A 42 -8.81 13.85 -12.04
CA THR A 42 -9.22 12.68 -11.24
C THR A 42 -8.07 11.71 -11.03
N LEU A 43 -7.25 11.50 -12.07
CA LEU A 43 -6.05 10.65 -11.98
C LEU A 43 -5.07 11.20 -10.94
N LEU A 44 -4.82 12.51 -10.95
CA LEU A 44 -3.92 13.16 -9.99
C LEU A 44 -4.44 13.07 -8.54
N ASN A 45 -5.74 13.30 -8.33
CA ASN A 45 -6.34 13.14 -7.00
C ASN A 45 -6.22 11.70 -6.49
N ILE A 46 -6.51 10.70 -7.33
CA ILE A 46 -6.40 9.29 -6.97
C ILE A 46 -4.94 8.91 -6.70
N ARG A 47 -3.99 9.48 -7.46
CA ARG A 47 -2.56 9.29 -7.21
C ARG A 47 -2.12 9.82 -5.85
N GLN A 48 -2.71 10.93 -5.39
CA GLN A 48 -2.46 11.48 -4.05
C GLN A 48 -3.14 10.68 -2.95
N GLU A 49 -4.41 10.27 -3.16
CA GLU A 49 -5.18 9.45 -2.22
C GLU A 49 -4.54 8.07 -2.01
N LEU A 50 -4.10 7.41 -3.09
CA LEU A 50 -3.40 6.13 -3.02
C LEU A 50 -1.92 6.25 -2.62
N HIS A 51 -1.44 7.46 -2.31
CA HIS A 51 -0.04 7.75 -1.98
C HIS A 51 0.98 7.33 -3.06
N LEU A 52 0.51 7.21 -4.30
CA LEU A 52 1.31 6.88 -5.49
C LEU A 52 2.26 8.02 -5.89
N ASP A 53 2.13 9.20 -5.24
CA ASP A 53 3.08 10.32 -5.31
C ASP A 53 4.37 10.08 -4.49
N LYS A 54 4.34 9.16 -3.52
CA LYS A 54 5.42 8.97 -2.54
C LYS A 54 6.44 7.93 -3.01
N PRO A 55 7.71 7.99 -2.55
CA PRO A 55 8.68 6.95 -2.86
C PRO A 55 8.21 5.58 -2.35
N VAL A 56 8.55 4.51 -3.08
CA VAL A 56 8.08 3.13 -2.86
C VAL A 56 8.25 2.64 -1.41
N TRP A 57 9.33 3.02 -0.74
CA TRP A 57 9.55 2.66 0.66
C TRP A 57 8.48 3.23 1.59
N LYS A 58 7.97 4.45 1.30
CA LYS A 58 6.95 5.13 2.09
C LYS A 58 5.57 4.52 1.83
N GLN A 59 5.29 4.15 0.58
CA GLN A 59 4.09 3.38 0.21
C GLN A 59 4.06 2.02 0.94
N LEU A 60 5.20 1.33 1.02
CA LEU A 60 5.30 0.08 1.75
C LEU A 60 5.03 0.26 3.26
N MET A 61 5.58 1.31 3.89
CA MET A 61 5.32 1.56 5.31
C MET A 61 3.86 1.88 5.59
N LEU A 62 3.21 2.67 4.72
CA LEU A 62 1.79 2.97 4.81
C LEU A 62 0.93 1.72 4.61
N TYR A 63 1.23 0.91 3.59
CA TYR A 63 0.55 -0.36 3.34
C TYR A 63 0.69 -1.34 4.53
N LEU A 64 1.89 -1.45 5.09
CA LEU A 64 2.14 -2.28 6.26
C LEU A 64 1.38 -1.80 7.48
N ASN A 65 1.24 -0.48 7.66
CA ASN A 65 0.46 0.14 8.72
C ASN A 65 -1.05 -0.17 8.58
N ASP A 66 -1.61 0.01 7.38
CA ASP A 66 -3.02 -0.25 7.08
C ASP A 66 -3.39 -1.72 7.26
N VAL A 67 -2.51 -2.63 6.85
CA VAL A 67 -2.72 -4.09 6.98
C VAL A 67 -2.47 -4.58 8.41
N SER A 68 -1.70 -3.83 9.21
CA SER A 68 -1.42 -4.23 10.59
C SER A 68 -2.69 -4.16 11.45
N PRO A 69 -2.94 -5.12 12.35
CA PRO A 69 -4.11 -5.10 13.23
C PRO A 69 -4.06 -3.99 14.29
N ILE A 70 -2.94 -3.28 14.40
CA ILE A 70 -2.71 -2.17 15.35
C ILE A 70 -2.86 -0.81 14.64
N SER A 71 -3.22 -0.81 13.33
CA SER A 71 -3.36 0.34 12.42
C SER A 71 -3.14 1.70 13.09
N PHE A 72 -1.92 2.25 12.97
CA PHE A 72 -1.63 3.58 13.48
C PHE A 72 -2.12 4.62 12.49
N ASN A 73 -3.42 4.87 12.50
CA ASN A 73 -3.97 6.04 11.84
C ASN A 73 -3.64 7.24 12.72
N THR A 74 -2.60 8.00 12.36
CA THR A 74 -2.42 9.33 12.92
C THR A 74 -3.66 10.13 12.54
N THR A 75 -4.51 10.41 13.51
CA THR A 75 -5.59 11.40 13.39
C THR A 75 -4.96 12.78 13.27
N GLU A 76 -4.37 13.11 12.12
CA GLU A 76 -4.13 14.49 11.74
C GLU A 76 -4.86 14.79 10.43
N GLU A 77 -5.74 15.78 10.55
CA GLU A 77 -6.53 16.47 9.53
C GLU A 77 -7.82 15.79 9.05
N ILE A 78 -8.89 16.01 9.83
CA ILE A 78 -9.99 16.90 9.38
C ILE A 78 -10.25 17.93 10.49
#